data_AF-A0A4Q4Y4W2-F1
#
_entry.id   AF-A0A4Q4Y4W2-F1
#
_cell.length_a   1.000
_cell.length_b   1.000
_cell.length_c   1.000
_cell.angle_alpha   90.00
_cell.angle_beta   90.00
_cell.angle_gamma   90.00
#
_symmetry.space_group_name_H-M   'P 1'
#
loop_
_entity.id
_entity.type
_entity.pdbx_description
1 polymer ?
#
loop_
_entity_poly.entity_id
_entity_poly.type
_entity_poly.pdbx_seq_one_letter_code
_entity_poly.pdbx_strand_id
1 'polypeptide(L)'
;MPKEGHLNRGSPREQPGLSGYSTPKSGVIAYFPPSWVPFAELARIDRPTGIYVFYLPHLFGTLYASAVTNNSTRLSDLVYRNVTLLAGTVFMRAAACAWNDNMDREYDRQVWRCRLRPLARQAVTPMQAHIFTFFLTIPALACLFSLPYTCWIIAVPSILLLALYPFAKRFTDFPQIVLGIQLAIGFFMGFASIDHDLLRSPRSLDGLENDRKDHALLAFYLANVCWTIVYDTVYAQQDVEDDAKAGVRSMAVRFRGSTRTLLCTTLAPVLRKGIVSVDRK
;
A
#
# COMPACT_ATOMS: atom_id res chain seq x y z
N MET A 1 -31.33 -38.20 -39.84
CA MET A 1 -30.38 -37.82 -38.78
C MET A 1 -29.69 -36.52 -39.19
N PRO A 2 -30.04 -35.36 -38.62
CA PRO A 2 -29.42 -34.09 -38.96
C PRO A 2 -28.09 -33.92 -38.22
N LYS A 3 -27.10 -33.36 -38.93
CA LYS A 3 -25.73 -33.14 -38.46
C LYS A 3 -25.69 -32.06 -37.36
N GLU A 4 -24.89 -32.33 -36.33
CA GLU A 4 -24.66 -31.49 -35.16
C GLU A 4 -24.07 -30.12 -35.55
N GLY A 5 -24.68 -29.06 -35.01
CA GLY A 5 -24.18 -27.69 -35.13
C GLY A 5 -22.97 -27.47 -34.24
N HIS A 6 -21.87 -27.04 -34.84
CA HIS A 6 -20.70 -26.55 -34.10
C HIS A 6 -21.08 -25.31 -33.28
N LEU A 7 -21.05 -25.44 -31.96
CA LEU A 7 -21.07 -24.32 -31.02
C LEU A 7 -19.89 -23.39 -31.31
N ASN A 8 -20.19 -22.25 -31.91
CA ASN A 8 -19.28 -21.14 -32.09
C ASN A 8 -18.92 -20.58 -30.70
N ARG A 9 -17.74 -20.97 -30.17
CA ARG A 9 -17.20 -20.41 -28.94
C ARG A 9 -16.88 -18.94 -29.22
N GLY A 10 -17.66 -18.04 -28.60
CA GLY A 10 -17.57 -16.60 -28.80
C GLY A 10 -16.12 -16.11 -28.71
N SER A 11 -15.73 -15.35 -29.73
CA SER A 11 -14.54 -14.50 -29.68
C SER A 11 -14.62 -13.55 -28.49
N PRO A 12 -13.49 -13.15 -27.89
CA PRO A 12 -13.48 -12.06 -26.93
C PRO A 12 -14.12 -10.85 -27.60
N ARG A 13 -15.18 -10.27 -27.01
CA ARG A 13 -15.74 -9.00 -27.47
C ARG A 13 -14.61 -7.98 -27.48
N GLU A 14 -14.11 -7.61 -28.66
CA GLU A 14 -13.21 -6.48 -28.83
C GLU A 14 -13.91 -5.24 -28.27
N GLN A 15 -13.31 -4.63 -27.24
CA GLN A 15 -13.76 -3.35 -26.75
C GLN A 15 -13.52 -2.31 -27.85
N PRO A 16 -14.54 -1.54 -28.28
CA PRO A 16 -14.34 -0.50 -29.27
C PRO A 16 -13.46 0.61 -28.67
N GLY A 17 -12.27 0.84 -29.23
CA GLY A 17 -11.61 2.15 -29.20
C GLY A 17 -10.72 2.52 -28.01
N LEU A 18 -9.82 1.64 -27.53
CA LEU A 18 -8.69 2.10 -26.69
C LEU A 18 -7.60 2.77 -27.55
N SER A 19 -7.95 3.88 -28.22
CA SER A 19 -6.96 4.76 -28.84
C SER A 19 -6.17 5.47 -27.73
N GLY A 20 -4.86 5.27 -27.68
CA GLY A 20 -3.98 6.02 -26.77
C GLY A 20 -2.96 5.23 -25.96
N TYR A 21 -2.97 3.89 -25.96
CA TYR A 21 -1.84 3.15 -25.39
C TYR A 21 -0.69 3.05 -26.41
N SER A 22 0.50 3.45 -25.98
CA SER A 22 1.76 3.15 -26.67
C SER A 22 2.69 2.45 -25.70
N THR A 23 3.42 1.43 -26.16
CA THR A 23 4.47 0.80 -25.35
C THR A 23 5.49 1.85 -24.88
N PRO A 24 5.95 1.79 -23.61
CA PRO A 24 6.96 2.70 -23.10
C PRO A 24 8.22 2.68 -23.98
N LYS A 25 8.63 3.86 -24.47
CA LYS A 25 9.84 4.02 -25.30
C LYS A 25 11.08 4.44 -24.49
N SER A 26 10.91 4.72 -23.20
CA SER A 26 11.97 5.17 -22.29
C SER A 26 11.79 4.56 -20.90
N GLY A 27 12.84 4.63 -20.08
CA GLY A 27 12.87 4.05 -18.74
C GLY A 27 13.21 2.55 -18.73
N VAL A 28 13.23 1.96 -17.54
CA VAL A 28 13.69 0.56 -17.33
C VAL A 28 12.82 -0.45 -18.08
N ILE A 29 11.50 -0.22 -18.14
CA ILE A 29 10.55 -1.13 -18.79
C ILE A 29 10.76 -1.20 -20.31
N ALA A 30 11.32 -0.16 -20.95
CA ALA A 30 11.55 -0.14 -22.39
C ALA A 30 12.55 -1.21 -22.86
N TYR A 31 13.40 -1.70 -21.94
CA TYR A 31 14.37 -2.78 -22.22
C TYR A 31 13.78 -4.18 -22.04
N PHE A 32 12.56 -4.31 -21.52
CA PHE A 32 11.94 -5.61 -21.29
C PHE A 32 11.34 -6.18 -22.58
N PRO A 33 11.27 -7.51 -22.71
CA PRO A 33 10.52 -8.14 -23.79
C PRO A 33 9.08 -7.60 -23.85
N PRO A 34 8.48 -7.40 -25.04
CA PRO A 34 7.14 -6.83 -25.17
C PRO A 34 6.07 -7.60 -24.38
N SER A 35 6.23 -8.91 -24.21
CA SER A 35 5.32 -9.76 -23.42
C SER A 35 5.41 -9.52 -21.90
N TRP A 36 6.50 -8.95 -21.40
CA TRP A 36 6.74 -8.67 -19.97
C TRP A 36 6.31 -7.26 -19.58
N VAL A 37 6.24 -6.34 -20.54
CA VAL A 37 5.86 -4.94 -20.32
C VAL A 37 4.55 -4.79 -19.52
N PRO A 38 3.45 -5.49 -19.86
CA PRO A 38 2.21 -5.37 -19.08
C PRO A 38 2.36 -5.82 -17.62
N PHE A 39 3.18 -6.82 -17.34
CA PHE A 39 3.45 -7.28 -15.97
C PHE A 39 4.35 -6.31 -15.20
N ALA A 40 5.31 -5.68 -15.88
CA ALA A 40 6.16 -4.65 -15.29
C ALA A 40 5.38 -3.38 -14.92
N GLU A 41 4.44 -2.96 -15.77
CA GLU A 41 3.49 -1.88 -15.47
C GLU A 41 2.53 -2.26 -14.32
N LEU A 42 2.08 -3.52 -14.30
CA LEU A 42 1.23 -4.04 -13.23
C LEU A 42 1.96 -4.01 -11.87
N ALA A 43 3.25 -4.37 -11.87
CA ALA A 43 4.15 -4.27 -10.72
C ALA A 43 4.62 -2.83 -10.42
N ARG A 44 4.26 -1.86 -11.27
CA ARG A 44 4.63 -0.43 -11.16
C ARG A 44 6.14 -0.18 -11.12
N ILE A 45 6.90 -0.90 -11.95
CA ILE A 45 8.35 -0.72 -12.10
C ILE A 45 8.68 0.66 -12.68
N ASP A 46 7.79 1.23 -13.50
CA ASP A 46 7.87 2.58 -14.06
C ASP A 46 7.62 3.69 -13.01
N ARG A 47 6.99 3.36 -11.89
CA ARG A 47 6.58 4.33 -10.85
C ARG A 47 7.07 3.87 -9.48
N PRO A 48 8.38 3.99 -9.19
CA PRO A 48 8.99 3.50 -7.96
C PRO A 48 8.59 4.31 -6.72
N THR A 49 7.99 5.49 -6.87
CA THR A 49 7.66 6.40 -5.75
C THR A 49 6.88 5.71 -4.63
N GLY A 50 5.99 4.77 -4.98
CA GLY A 50 5.22 4.00 -4.00
C GLY A 50 6.07 3.11 -3.09
N ILE A 51 7.27 2.71 -3.50
CA ILE A 51 8.19 1.91 -2.67
C ILE A 51 8.61 2.74 -1.45
N TYR A 52 8.94 4.02 -1.63
CA TYR A 52 9.33 4.89 -0.52
C TYR A 52 8.19 5.11 0.47
N VAL A 53 6.96 5.25 -0.03
CA VAL A 53 5.77 5.44 0.81
C VAL A 53 5.55 4.24 1.74
N PHE A 54 5.74 3.02 1.25
CA PHE A 54 5.63 1.81 2.07
C PHE A 54 6.87 1.60 2.96
N TYR A 55 8.06 1.97 2.48
CA TYR A 55 9.33 1.70 3.18
C TYR A 55 9.64 2.70 4.30
N LEU A 56 9.32 3.99 4.14
CA LEU A 56 9.66 5.01 5.13
C LEU A 56 9.12 4.73 6.54
N PRO A 57 7.88 4.23 6.74
CA PRO A 57 7.44 3.78 8.05
C PRO A 57 8.34 2.69 8.65
N HIS A 58 8.77 1.70 7.86
CA HIS A 58 9.72 0.67 8.29
C HIS A 58 11.05 1.29 8.75
N LEU A 59 11.61 2.18 7.94
CA LEU A 59 12.86 2.87 8.26
C LEU A 59 12.74 3.64 9.59
N PHE A 60 11.70 4.46 9.76
CA PHE A 60 11.47 5.18 11.01
C PHE A 60 11.29 4.26 12.20
N GLY A 61 10.62 3.11 12.03
CA GLY A 61 10.47 2.09 13.06
C GLY A 61 11.82 1.54 13.52
N THR A 62 12.70 1.18 12.57
CA THR A 62 14.04 0.68 12.90
C THR A 62 14.89 1.72 13.61
N LEU A 63 14.92 2.97 13.10
CA LEU A 63 15.69 4.07 13.68
C LEU A 63 15.19 4.43 15.09
N TYR A 64 13.87 4.49 15.27
CA TYR A 64 13.27 4.74 16.58
C TYR A 64 13.64 3.63 17.57
N ALA A 65 13.48 2.36 17.19
CA ALA A 65 13.86 1.23 18.04
C ALA A 65 15.34 1.28 18.43
N SER A 66 16.25 1.53 17.47
CA SER A 66 17.68 1.64 17.75
C SER A 66 18.03 2.81 18.67
N ALA A 67 17.24 3.88 18.69
CA ALA A 67 17.45 5.04 19.56
C ALA A 67 16.91 4.85 20.99
N VAL A 68 15.84 4.06 21.17
CA VAL A 68 15.13 3.96 22.46
C VAL A 68 15.37 2.66 23.22
N THR A 69 15.90 1.64 22.54
CA THR A 69 16.30 0.38 23.15
C THR A 69 17.73 0.47 23.68
N ASN A 70 17.98 -0.14 24.84
CA ASN A 70 19.33 -0.24 25.40
C ASN A 70 20.19 -1.31 24.69
N ASN A 71 19.65 -1.92 23.63
CA ASN A 71 20.38 -2.86 22.81
C ASN A 71 21.34 -2.08 21.92
N SER A 72 22.64 -2.34 22.09
CA SER A 72 23.68 -1.85 21.18
C SER A 72 23.54 -2.56 19.83
N THR A 73 22.56 -2.13 19.04
CA THR A 73 22.31 -2.65 17.69
C THR A 73 23.52 -2.30 16.84
N ARG A 74 24.23 -3.32 16.33
CA ARG A 74 25.37 -3.09 15.45
C ARG A 74 24.88 -2.45 14.15
N LEU A 75 25.69 -1.57 13.57
CA LEU A 75 25.36 -0.93 12.28
C LEU A 75 25.11 -1.97 11.19
N SER A 76 25.86 -3.07 11.18
CA SER A 76 25.66 -4.19 10.26
C SER A 76 24.26 -4.78 10.35
N ASP A 77 23.74 -4.94 11.56
CA ASP A 77 22.43 -5.54 11.80
C ASP A 77 21.34 -4.56 11.37
N LEU A 78 21.48 -3.27 11.68
CA LEU A 78 20.56 -2.23 11.25
C LEU A 78 20.48 -2.12 9.72
N VAL A 79 21.63 -2.18 9.03
CA VAL A 79 21.71 -2.19 7.57
C VAL A 79 21.05 -3.45 7.01
N TYR A 80 21.36 -4.62 7.55
CA TYR A 80 20.73 -5.88 7.14
C TYR A 80 19.20 -5.82 7.27
N ARG A 81 18.68 -5.38 8.42
CA ARG A 81 17.23 -5.25 8.64
C ARG A 81 16.59 -4.30 7.62
N ASN A 82 17.19 -3.15 7.38
CA ASN A 82 16.65 -2.16 6.45
C ASN A 82 16.70 -2.60 4.99
N VAL A 83 17.77 -3.28 4.56
CA VAL A 83 17.87 -3.86 3.22
C VAL A 83 16.81 -4.95 3.03
N THR A 84 16.63 -5.83 4.02
CA THR A 84 15.59 -6.87 4.00
C THR A 84 14.19 -6.26 3.94
N LEU A 85 13.89 -5.25 4.77
CA LEU A 85 12.60 -4.56 4.78
C LEU A 85 12.34 -3.83 3.46
N LEU A 86 13.34 -3.18 2.88
CA LEU A 86 13.24 -2.52 1.59
C LEU A 86 12.98 -3.53 0.47
N ALA A 87 13.76 -4.61 0.42
CA ALA A 87 13.59 -5.68 -0.57
C ALA A 87 12.20 -6.32 -0.47
N GLY A 88 11.76 -6.67 0.74
CA GLY A 88 10.41 -7.18 0.98
C GLY A 88 9.33 -6.17 0.55
N THR A 89 9.55 -4.87 0.80
CA THR A 89 8.63 -3.80 0.38
C THR A 89 8.50 -3.72 -1.14
N VAL A 90 9.60 -3.83 -1.89
CA VAL A 90 9.58 -3.82 -3.37
C VAL A 90 8.63 -4.89 -3.91
N PHE A 91 8.79 -6.13 -3.45
CA PHE A 91 7.98 -7.25 -3.89
C PHE A 91 6.53 -7.18 -3.39
N MET A 92 6.33 -6.89 -2.10
CA MET A 92 4.98 -6.83 -1.52
C MET A 92 4.16 -5.67 -2.09
N ARG A 93 4.77 -4.52 -2.35
CA ARG A 93 4.09 -3.38 -3.00
C ARG A 93 3.71 -3.72 -4.44
N ALA A 94 4.59 -4.40 -5.18
CA ALA A 94 4.26 -4.88 -6.52
C ALA A 94 3.07 -5.86 -6.49
N ALA A 95 3.08 -6.81 -5.55
CA ALA A 95 1.97 -7.75 -5.35
C ALA A 95 0.66 -7.02 -4.98
N ALA A 96 0.73 -6.05 -4.08
CA ALA A 96 -0.42 -5.24 -3.68
C ALA A 96 -1.01 -4.44 -4.83
N CYS A 97 -0.16 -3.87 -5.69
CA CYS A 97 -0.61 -3.15 -6.89
C CYS A 97 -1.27 -4.09 -7.89
N ALA A 98 -0.69 -5.27 -8.13
CA ALA A 98 -1.27 -6.29 -9.01
C ALA A 98 -2.63 -6.80 -8.48
N TRP A 99 -2.72 -7.04 -7.17
CA TRP A 99 -3.95 -7.39 -6.48
C TRP A 99 -5.00 -6.29 -6.62
N ASN A 100 -4.64 -5.05 -6.32
CA ASN A 100 -5.54 -3.90 -6.39
C ASN A 100 -6.09 -3.70 -7.79
N ASP A 101 -5.24 -3.69 -8.82
CA ASP A 101 -5.67 -3.52 -10.22
C ASP A 101 -6.57 -4.66 -10.70
N ASN A 102 -6.32 -5.89 -10.24
CA ASN A 102 -7.16 -7.02 -10.59
C ASN A 102 -8.55 -6.91 -9.98
N MET A 103 -8.64 -6.44 -8.73
CA MET A 103 -9.93 -6.20 -8.07
C MET A 103 -10.63 -4.97 -8.66
N ASP A 104 -9.91 -3.89 -8.96
CA ASP A 104 -10.49 -2.61 -9.39
C ASP A 104 -10.66 -2.49 -10.91
N ARG A 105 -10.33 -3.54 -11.68
CA ARG A 105 -10.34 -3.53 -13.16
C ARG A 105 -11.57 -2.94 -13.82
N GLU A 106 -12.75 -3.09 -13.21
CA GLU A 106 -14.01 -2.55 -13.77
C GLU A 106 -14.20 -1.06 -13.47
N TYR A 107 -13.75 -0.61 -12.31
CA TYR A 107 -13.68 0.83 -12.01
C TYR A 107 -12.59 1.49 -12.83
N ASP A 108 -11.41 0.88 -12.90
CA ASP A 108 -10.26 1.43 -13.63
C ASP A 108 -10.56 1.66 -15.12
N ARG A 109 -11.45 0.87 -15.74
CA ARG A 109 -11.92 1.08 -17.13
C ARG A 109 -12.69 2.38 -17.33
N GLN A 110 -13.39 2.83 -16.29
CA GLN A 110 -14.27 4.00 -16.32
C GLN A 110 -13.55 5.30 -15.95
N VAL A 111 -12.31 5.21 -15.47
CA VAL A 111 -11.50 6.37 -15.05
C VAL A 111 -10.45 6.71 -16.11
N TRP A 112 -10.45 7.94 -16.62
CA TRP A 112 -9.59 8.39 -17.72
C TRP A 112 -8.12 8.00 -17.52
N ARG A 113 -7.60 8.23 -16.31
CA ARG A 113 -6.20 8.01 -15.94
C ARG A 113 -5.83 6.53 -15.76
N CYS A 114 -6.82 5.69 -15.43
CA CYS A 114 -6.63 4.29 -15.08
C CYS A 114 -6.99 3.32 -16.21
N ARG A 115 -7.74 3.77 -17.22
CA ARG A 115 -8.23 2.92 -18.32
C ARG A 115 -7.13 2.23 -19.12
N LEU A 116 -5.91 2.78 -19.10
CA LEU A 116 -4.73 2.20 -19.78
C LEU A 116 -3.92 1.24 -18.89
N ARG A 117 -4.34 0.97 -17.66
CA ARG A 117 -3.70 -0.05 -16.81
C ARG A 117 -3.85 -1.43 -17.44
N PRO A 118 -2.87 -2.35 -17.26
CA PRO A 118 -2.86 -3.65 -17.92
C PRO A 118 -4.16 -4.46 -17.81
N LEU A 119 -4.78 -4.50 -16.62
CA LEU A 119 -6.04 -5.23 -16.38
C LEU A 119 -7.26 -4.52 -16.98
N ALA A 120 -7.29 -3.19 -16.91
CA ALA A 120 -8.37 -2.37 -17.47
C ALA A 120 -8.41 -2.51 -19.00
N ARG A 121 -7.26 -2.38 -19.66
CA ARG A 121 -7.09 -2.52 -21.12
C ARG A 121 -6.97 -3.96 -21.62
N GLN A 122 -7.14 -4.94 -20.74
CA GLN A 122 -7.10 -6.38 -21.07
C GLN A 122 -5.76 -6.91 -21.62
N ALA A 123 -4.64 -6.21 -21.36
CA ALA A 123 -3.30 -6.69 -21.72
C ALA A 123 -2.82 -7.85 -20.81
N VAL A 124 -3.40 -8.00 -19.63
CA VAL A 124 -3.18 -9.11 -18.70
C VAL A 124 -4.55 -9.63 -18.25
N THR A 125 -4.73 -10.95 -18.28
CA THR A 125 -5.97 -11.59 -17.81
C THR A 125 -6.04 -11.62 -16.27
N PRO A 126 -7.24 -11.68 -15.68
CA PRO A 126 -7.39 -11.81 -14.22
C PRO A 126 -6.62 -13.01 -13.62
N MET A 127 -6.63 -14.16 -14.30
CA MET A 127 -5.91 -15.34 -13.84
C MET A 127 -4.40 -15.13 -13.85
N GLN A 128 -3.86 -14.54 -14.94
CA GLN A 128 -2.44 -14.17 -15.00
C GLN A 128 -2.06 -13.18 -13.89
N ALA A 129 -2.92 -12.22 -13.58
CA ALA A 129 -2.69 -11.27 -12.49
C ALA A 129 -2.66 -11.94 -11.11
N HIS A 130 -3.54 -12.92 -10.85
CA HIS A 130 -3.50 -13.71 -9.61
C HIS A 130 -2.21 -14.54 -9.50
N ILE A 131 -1.85 -15.25 -10.55
CA ILE A 131 -0.60 -16.04 -10.60
C ILE A 131 0.61 -15.13 -10.38
N PHE A 132 0.65 -14.00 -11.06
CA PHE A 132 1.72 -13.03 -10.91
C PHE A 132 1.81 -12.45 -9.49
N THR A 133 0.67 -12.09 -8.90
CA THR A 133 0.58 -11.65 -7.51
C THR A 133 1.14 -12.70 -6.56
N PHE A 134 0.76 -13.97 -6.74
CA PHE A 134 1.29 -15.09 -5.95
C PHE A 134 2.80 -15.25 -6.09
N PHE A 135 3.36 -15.16 -7.30
CA PHE A 135 4.81 -15.25 -7.48
C PHE A 135 5.56 -14.06 -6.88
N LEU A 136 4.96 -12.86 -6.86
CA LEU A 136 5.55 -11.69 -6.19
C LEU A 136 5.54 -11.81 -4.66
N THR A 137 4.61 -12.55 -4.06
CA THR A 137 4.59 -12.72 -2.60
C THR A 137 5.65 -13.70 -2.10
N ILE A 138 6.13 -14.64 -2.93
CA ILE A 138 7.19 -15.60 -2.55
C ILE A 138 8.47 -14.91 -2.07
N PRO A 139 9.12 -14.01 -2.84
CA PRO A 139 10.31 -13.31 -2.37
C PRO A 139 10.02 -12.34 -1.23
N ALA A 140 8.80 -11.76 -1.16
CA ALA A 140 8.40 -10.95 -0.02
C ALA A 140 8.32 -11.78 1.28
N LEU A 141 7.77 -12.99 1.21
CA LEU A 141 7.72 -13.95 2.32
C LEU A 141 9.12 -14.44 2.71
N ALA A 142 10.01 -14.66 1.75
CA ALA A 142 11.41 -14.99 2.06
C ALA A 142 12.10 -13.88 2.86
N CYS A 143 11.87 -12.60 2.49
CA CYS A 143 12.34 -11.46 3.28
C CYS A 143 11.73 -11.46 4.69
N LEU A 144 10.42 -11.70 4.82
CA LEU A 144 9.74 -11.78 6.12
C LEU A 144 10.30 -12.91 7.01
N PHE A 145 10.53 -14.10 6.45
CA PHE A 145 11.09 -15.22 7.21
C PHE A 145 12.53 -15.02 7.66
N SER A 146 13.27 -14.10 7.02
CA SER A 146 14.60 -13.68 7.47
C SER A 146 14.58 -12.64 8.61
N LEU A 147 13.39 -12.15 8.97
CA LEU A 147 13.15 -11.25 10.10
C LEU A 147 12.72 -12.03 11.36
N PRO A 148 12.82 -11.42 12.56
CA PRO A 148 12.41 -12.03 13.82
C PRO A 148 10.92 -12.44 13.82
N TYR A 149 10.58 -13.47 14.60
CA TYR A 149 9.21 -14.00 14.69
C TYR A 149 8.14 -12.95 15.03
N THR A 150 8.48 -11.94 15.85
CA THR A 150 7.58 -10.81 16.18
C THR A 150 7.11 -10.07 14.92
N CYS A 151 7.96 -9.97 13.89
CA CYS A 151 7.57 -9.39 12.60
C CYS A 151 6.50 -10.24 11.90
N TRP A 152 6.52 -11.56 12.06
CA TRP A 152 5.54 -12.44 11.41
C TRP A 152 4.16 -12.22 11.99
N ILE A 153 4.05 -12.04 13.30
CA ILE A 153 2.79 -11.72 13.98
C ILE A 153 2.22 -10.40 13.48
N ILE A 154 3.06 -9.36 13.37
CA ILE A 154 2.64 -8.04 12.87
C ILE A 154 2.29 -8.07 11.38
N ALA A 155 2.91 -8.96 10.60
CA ALA A 155 2.64 -9.10 9.18
C ALA A 155 1.24 -9.66 8.91
N VAL A 156 0.68 -10.50 9.80
CA VAL A 156 -0.67 -11.07 9.63
C VAL A 156 -1.76 -10.00 9.46
N PRO A 157 -1.98 -9.07 10.42
CA PRO A 157 -2.98 -8.02 10.25
C PRO A 157 -2.64 -7.08 9.09
N SER A 158 -1.34 -6.87 8.80
CA SER A 158 -0.90 -6.06 7.68
C SER A 158 -1.30 -6.67 6.32
N ILE A 159 -1.03 -7.94 6.11
CA ILE A 159 -1.38 -8.64 4.86
C ILE A 159 -2.90 -8.72 4.71
N LEU A 160 -3.64 -8.95 5.79
CA LEU A 160 -5.10 -9.00 5.77
C LEU A 160 -5.70 -7.65 5.35
N LEU A 161 -5.26 -6.54 5.94
CA LEU A 161 -5.72 -5.21 5.57
C LEU A 161 -5.36 -4.86 4.12
N LEU A 162 -4.16 -5.23 3.65
CA LEU A 162 -3.75 -5.03 2.26
C LEU A 162 -4.62 -5.82 1.27
N ALA A 163 -4.98 -7.05 1.62
CA ALA A 163 -5.86 -7.90 0.82
C ALA A 163 -7.30 -7.35 0.78
N LEU A 164 -7.79 -6.81 1.90
CA LEU A 164 -9.15 -6.27 2.02
C LEU A 164 -9.29 -4.83 1.46
N TYR A 165 -8.21 -4.06 1.42
CA TYR A 165 -8.22 -2.65 1.02
C TYR A 165 -8.94 -2.36 -0.31
N PRO A 166 -8.72 -3.10 -1.43
CA PRO A 166 -9.40 -2.79 -2.70
C PRO A 166 -10.93 -2.90 -2.59
N PHE A 167 -11.44 -3.74 -1.69
CA PHE A 167 -12.87 -3.89 -1.48
C PHE A 167 -13.48 -2.72 -0.71
N ALA A 168 -12.69 -1.97 0.07
CA ALA A 168 -13.19 -0.86 0.87
C ALA A 168 -13.96 0.18 0.02
N LYS A 169 -13.49 0.44 -1.21
CA LYS A 169 -14.11 1.37 -2.16
C LYS A 169 -15.55 1.00 -2.58
N ARG A 170 -15.98 -0.24 -2.31
CA ARG A 170 -17.33 -0.74 -2.61
C ARG A 170 -18.30 -0.54 -1.45
N PHE A 171 -17.78 -0.45 -0.23
CA PHE A 171 -18.60 -0.54 1.00
C PHE A 171 -18.46 0.67 1.93
N THR A 172 -17.40 1.46 1.80
CA THR A 172 -17.14 2.60 2.67
C THR A 172 -16.63 3.81 1.90
N ASP A 173 -16.98 5.00 2.38
CA ASP A 173 -16.44 6.27 1.88
C ASP A 173 -15.06 6.60 2.47
N PHE A 174 -14.47 5.68 3.26
CA PHE A 174 -13.22 5.91 4.00
C PHE A 174 -12.08 4.92 3.65
N PRO A 175 -11.86 4.50 2.38
CA PRO A 175 -10.75 3.62 2.03
C PRO A 175 -9.37 4.21 2.36
N GLN A 176 -9.23 5.55 2.35
CA GLN A 176 -8.01 6.25 2.76
C GLN A 176 -7.62 5.96 4.21
N ILE A 177 -8.58 5.78 5.12
CA ILE A 177 -8.31 5.44 6.52
C ILE A 177 -7.76 4.01 6.60
N VAL A 178 -8.36 3.07 5.86
CA VAL A 178 -7.90 1.67 5.78
C VAL A 178 -6.46 1.63 5.26
N LEU A 179 -6.16 2.38 4.20
CA LEU A 179 -4.79 2.49 3.67
C LEU A 179 -3.82 3.11 4.68
N GLY A 180 -4.25 4.16 5.39
CA GLY A 180 -3.44 4.82 6.42
C GLY A 180 -3.08 3.90 7.58
N ILE A 181 -4.06 3.18 8.11
CA ILE A 181 -3.85 2.15 9.14
C ILE A 181 -2.86 1.10 8.61
N GLN A 182 -3.08 0.62 7.37
CA GLN A 182 -2.25 -0.40 6.76
C GLN A 182 -0.78 0.03 6.61
N LEU A 183 -0.52 1.23 6.07
CA LEU A 183 0.84 1.74 5.88
C LEU A 183 1.54 2.04 7.21
N ALA A 184 0.80 2.55 8.19
CA ALA A 184 1.34 2.87 9.50
C ALA A 184 1.80 1.63 10.28
N ILE A 185 1.26 0.43 10.00
CA ILE A 185 1.78 -0.84 10.56
C ILE A 185 3.27 -1.05 10.19
N GLY A 186 3.73 -0.47 9.08
CA GLY A 186 5.14 -0.54 8.70
C GLY A 186 6.09 -0.01 9.77
N PHE A 187 5.66 0.97 10.56
CA PHE A 187 6.42 1.46 11.71
C PHE A 187 6.63 0.38 12.79
N PHE A 188 5.57 -0.36 13.14
CA PHE A 188 5.67 -1.47 14.09
C PHE A 188 6.51 -2.64 13.53
N MET A 189 6.42 -2.92 12.24
CA MET A 189 7.26 -3.92 11.57
C MET A 189 8.75 -3.55 11.66
N GLY A 190 9.10 -2.29 11.38
CA GLY A 190 10.46 -1.79 11.51
C GLY A 190 10.95 -1.86 12.95
N PHE A 191 10.12 -1.44 13.90
CA PHE A 191 10.42 -1.50 15.33
C PHE A 191 10.69 -2.95 15.79
N ALA A 192 9.79 -3.87 15.47
CA ALA A 192 9.88 -5.27 15.86
C ALA A 192 11.06 -6.03 15.25
N SER A 193 11.60 -5.52 14.13
CA SER A 193 12.79 -6.07 13.50
C SER A 193 14.08 -5.81 14.31
N ILE A 194 14.05 -4.83 15.21
CA ILE A 194 15.14 -4.45 16.13
C ILE A 194 14.81 -4.86 17.56
N ASP A 195 13.62 -4.52 18.05
CA ASP A 195 13.16 -4.86 19.40
C ASP A 195 12.15 -6.01 19.36
N HIS A 196 12.59 -7.19 19.80
CA HIS A 196 11.80 -8.41 19.65
C HIS A 196 10.71 -8.56 20.72
N ASP A 197 10.74 -7.75 21.79
CA ASP A 197 9.83 -7.87 22.93
C ASP A 197 8.59 -6.98 22.87
N LEU A 198 8.35 -6.30 21.74
CA LEU A 198 7.16 -5.45 21.52
C LEU A 198 5.83 -6.15 21.91
N LEU A 199 5.74 -7.47 21.76
CA LEU A 199 4.57 -8.28 22.10
C LEU A 199 4.68 -9.05 23.44
N ARG A 200 5.91 -9.22 23.97
CA ARG A 200 6.16 -10.04 25.18
C ARG A 200 6.08 -9.26 26.47
N SER A 201 6.33 -7.97 26.41
CA SER A 201 5.91 -7.07 27.46
C SER A 201 4.60 -6.45 27.01
N PRO A 202 3.42 -6.97 27.41
CA PRO A 202 2.29 -6.09 27.56
C PRO A 202 2.74 -5.10 28.63
N ARG A 203 3.41 -4.01 28.22
CA ARG A 203 3.56 -2.82 29.05
C ARG A 203 2.15 -2.59 29.53
N SER A 204 1.94 -2.83 30.82
CA SER A 204 0.62 -3.05 31.39
C SER A 204 -0.32 -1.99 30.84
N LEU A 205 -1.56 -2.35 30.48
CA LEU A 205 -2.57 -1.34 30.20
C LEU A 205 -2.77 -0.42 31.44
N ASP A 206 -2.35 -0.87 32.63
CA ASP A 206 -2.20 -0.09 33.87
C ASP A 206 -0.91 0.77 33.96
N GLY A 207 0.06 0.58 33.06
CA GLY A 207 1.34 1.31 32.96
C GLY A 207 1.39 2.31 31.81
N LEU A 208 0.28 2.48 31.08
CA LEU A 208 0.12 3.48 30.01
C LEU A 208 0.22 4.93 30.53
N GLU A 209 0.25 5.11 31.86
CA GLU A 209 0.21 6.41 32.51
C GLU A 209 1.53 7.18 32.48
N ASN A 210 2.71 6.56 32.28
CA ASN A 210 3.98 7.32 32.46
C ASN A 210 5.16 7.03 31.52
N ASP A 211 5.09 6.08 30.58
CA ASP A 211 6.26 5.83 29.71
C ASP A 211 6.21 6.68 28.42
N ARG A 212 6.98 7.78 28.40
CA ARG A 212 7.11 8.74 27.27
C ARG A 212 7.35 8.05 25.92
N LYS A 213 7.94 6.85 25.94
CA LYS A 213 8.25 6.02 24.76
C LYS A 213 7.00 5.47 24.07
N ASP A 214 5.98 5.08 24.82
CA ASP A 214 4.75 4.50 24.25
C ASP A 214 3.87 5.58 23.61
N HIS A 215 3.83 6.77 24.23
CA HIS A 215 3.12 7.92 23.66
C HIS A 215 3.75 8.39 22.35
N ALA A 216 5.09 8.36 22.25
CA ALA A 216 5.80 8.68 21.01
C ALA A 216 5.51 7.64 19.91
N LEU A 217 5.50 6.34 20.26
CA LEU A 217 5.17 5.26 19.32
C LEU A 217 3.77 5.44 18.73
N LEU A 218 2.77 5.68 19.58
CA LEU A 218 1.39 5.93 19.17
C LEU A 218 1.26 7.23 18.37
N ALA A 219 1.96 8.29 18.77
CA ALA A 219 1.94 9.56 18.04
C ALA A 219 2.53 9.42 16.63
N PHE A 220 3.64 8.68 16.46
CA PHE A 220 4.20 8.38 15.14
C PHE A 220 3.24 7.57 14.28
N TYR A 221 2.62 6.54 14.85
CA TYR A 221 1.62 5.74 14.15
C TYR A 221 0.45 6.61 13.67
N LEU A 222 -0.18 7.38 14.56
CA LEU A 222 -1.30 8.25 14.21
C LEU A 222 -0.89 9.35 13.21
N ALA A 223 0.31 9.91 13.35
CA ALA A 223 0.83 10.88 12.38
C ALA A 223 0.99 10.25 10.99
N ASN A 224 1.45 9.00 10.91
CA ASN A 224 1.57 8.28 9.64
C ASN A 224 0.20 7.96 9.00
N VAL A 225 -0.79 7.58 9.82
CA VAL A 225 -2.19 7.40 9.37
C VAL A 225 -2.75 8.71 8.83
N CYS A 226 -2.65 9.81 9.59
CA CYS A 226 -3.12 11.13 9.19
C CYS A 226 -2.43 11.61 7.91
N TRP A 227 -1.10 11.44 7.81
CA TRP A 227 -0.33 11.79 6.62
C TRP A 227 -0.81 11.02 5.39
N THR A 228 -1.05 9.72 5.54
CA THR A 228 -1.62 8.87 4.48
C THR A 228 -2.97 9.35 4.03
N ILE A 229 -3.88 9.64 4.96
CA ILE A 229 -5.20 10.18 4.63
C ILE A 229 -5.06 11.48 3.83
N VAL A 230 -4.14 12.36 4.24
CA VAL A 230 -3.91 13.65 3.57
C VAL A 230 -3.42 13.47 2.14
N TYR A 231 -2.28 12.80 1.93
CA TYR A 231 -1.71 12.71 0.58
C TYR A 231 -2.56 11.83 -0.33
N ASP A 232 -3.19 10.76 0.18
CA ASP A 232 -4.01 9.86 -0.63
C ASP A 232 -5.35 10.53 -1.01
N THR A 233 -5.92 11.35 -0.13
CA THR A 233 -7.09 12.18 -0.47
C THR A 233 -6.72 13.22 -1.53
N VAL A 234 -5.59 13.91 -1.40
CA VAL A 234 -5.11 14.87 -2.41
C VAL A 234 -4.87 14.19 -3.74
N TYR A 235 -4.24 13.01 -3.74
CA TYR A 235 -4.01 12.23 -4.95
C TYR A 235 -5.32 11.81 -5.61
N ALA A 236 -6.30 11.35 -4.83
CA ALA A 236 -7.62 10.93 -5.31
C ALA A 236 -8.49 12.10 -5.83
N GLN A 237 -8.18 13.36 -5.52
CA GLN A 237 -8.90 14.52 -6.08
C GLN A 237 -8.86 14.55 -7.62
N GLN A 238 -7.80 14.00 -8.22
CA GLN A 238 -7.63 13.96 -9.68
C GLN A 238 -8.70 13.11 -10.38
N ASP A 239 -9.29 12.15 -9.68
CA ASP A 239 -10.21 11.18 -10.25
C ASP A 239 -11.66 11.38 -9.75
N VAL A 240 -11.95 12.41 -8.95
CA VAL A 240 -13.26 12.58 -8.25
C VAL A 240 -14.47 12.52 -9.19
N GLU A 241 -14.39 13.15 -10.36
CA GLU A 241 -15.51 13.18 -11.30
C GLU A 241 -15.77 11.81 -11.92
N ASP A 242 -14.71 11.09 -12.29
CA ASP A 242 -14.81 9.77 -12.90
C ASP A 242 -15.17 8.72 -11.85
N ASP A 243 -14.57 8.78 -10.66
CA ASP A 243 -14.88 7.92 -9.52
C ASP A 243 -16.35 8.04 -9.10
N ALA A 244 -16.89 9.27 -9.05
CA ALA A 244 -18.30 9.50 -8.74
C ALA A 244 -19.24 8.88 -9.80
N LYS A 245 -18.89 8.96 -11.09
CA LYS A 245 -19.65 8.34 -12.18
C LYS A 245 -19.55 6.81 -12.14
N ALA A 246 -18.38 6.27 -11.84
CA ALA A 246 -18.11 4.83 -11.75
C ALA A 246 -18.69 4.20 -10.47
N GLY A 247 -19.18 5.00 -9.52
CA GLY A 247 -19.74 4.52 -8.25
C GLY A 247 -18.68 4.14 -7.21
N VAL A 248 -17.45 4.64 -7.35
CA VAL A 248 -16.36 4.46 -6.39
C VAL A 248 -16.62 5.31 -5.15
N ARG A 249 -16.55 4.69 -3.97
CA ARG A 249 -16.67 5.38 -2.69
C ARG A 249 -15.29 5.75 -2.16
N SER A 250 -15.09 7.03 -1.81
CA SER A 250 -13.82 7.53 -1.29
C SER A 250 -14.01 8.84 -0.52
N MET A 251 -13.03 9.20 0.33
CA MET A 251 -13.08 10.48 1.06
C MET A 251 -13.05 11.66 0.08
N ALA A 252 -12.31 11.53 -1.02
CA ALA A 252 -12.26 12.55 -2.06
C ALA A 252 -13.64 12.80 -2.69
N VAL A 253 -14.39 11.74 -3.03
CA VAL A 253 -15.76 11.85 -3.58
C VAL A 253 -16.74 12.37 -2.53
N ARG A 254 -16.64 11.87 -1.29
CA ARG A 254 -17.53 12.23 -0.16
C ARG A 254 -17.40 13.69 0.27
N PHE A 255 -16.17 14.22 0.25
CA PHE A 255 -15.81 15.56 0.71
C PHE A 255 -15.37 16.50 -0.43
N ARG A 256 -15.80 16.24 -1.66
CA ARG A 256 -15.45 17.06 -2.85
C ARG A 256 -15.71 18.56 -2.69
N GLY A 257 -16.72 18.96 -1.90
CA GLY A 257 -17.04 20.37 -1.61
C GLY A 257 -16.33 20.96 -0.38
N SER A 258 -15.63 20.15 0.41
CA SER A 258 -15.03 20.56 1.69
C SER A 258 -13.65 19.93 1.94
N THR A 259 -12.94 19.58 0.86
CA THR A 259 -11.66 18.87 0.94
C THR A 259 -10.63 19.66 1.75
N ARG A 260 -10.55 20.99 1.60
CA ARG A 260 -9.65 21.83 2.40
C ARG A 260 -9.90 21.69 3.91
N THR A 261 -11.17 21.72 4.32
CA THR A 261 -11.57 21.56 5.72
C THR A 261 -11.17 20.18 6.24
N LEU A 262 -11.46 19.12 5.47
CA LEU A 262 -11.06 17.75 5.82
C LEU A 262 -9.54 17.62 6.03
N LEU A 263 -8.74 18.17 5.12
CA LEU A 263 -7.29 18.09 5.21
C LEU A 263 -6.76 18.84 6.45
N CYS A 264 -7.29 20.03 6.72
CA CYS A 264 -6.90 20.81 7.89
C CYS A 264 -7.27 20.11 9.21
N THR A 265 -8.47 19.53 9.31
CA THR A 265 -8.91 18.82 10.51
C THR A 265 -8.16 17.50 10.71
N THR A 266 -7.72 16.84 9.65
CA THR A 266 -6.90 15.62 9.73
C THR A 266 -5.48 15.92 10.24
N LEU A 267 -4.92 17.09 9.91
CA LEU A 267 -3.58 17.51 10.34
C LEU A 267 -3.55 18.13 11.75
N ALA A 268 -4.63 18.77 12.19
CA ALA A 268 -4.68 19.49 13.46
C ALA A 268 -4.32 18.64 14.71
N PRO A 269 -4.73 17.37 14.85
CA PRO A 269 -4.34 16.52 15.98
C PRO A 269 -2.84 16.23 16.04
N VAL A 270 -2.21 16.08 14.87
CA VAL A 270 -0.76 15.80 14.75
C VAL A 270 0.04 17.02 15.20
N LEU A 271 -0.36 18.21 14.73
CA LEU A 271 0.32 19.47 15.06
C LEU A 271 0.13 19.86 16.54
N ARG A 272 -1.09 19.73 17.08
CA ARG A 272 -1.40 20.16 18.45
C ARG A 272 -0.71 19.31 19.52
N LYS A 273 -0.59 17.99 19.32
CA LYS A 273 0.14 17.12 20.27
C LYS A 273 1.66 17.19 20.10
N GLY A 274 2.16 17.41 18.88
CA GLY A 274 3.58 17.60 18.62
C GLY A 274 4.15 18.84 19.34
N ILE A 275 3.44 19.97 19.27
CA ILE A 275 3.88 21.25 19.88
C ILE A 275 3.87 21.19 21.42
N VAL A 276 2.80 20.65 22.02
CA VAL A 276 2.68 20.55 23.49
C VAL A 276 3.75 19.66 24.14
N SER A 277 4.34 18.73 23.38
CA SER A 277 5.43 17.86 23.83
C SER A 277 6.81 18.55 23.81
N VAL A 278 6.98 19.59 22.97
CA VAL A 278 8.25 20.33 22.80
C VAL A 278 8.39 21.45 23.82
N ASP A 279 7.28 22.12 24.18
CA ASP A 279 7.27 23.25 25.14
C ASP A 279 7.38 22.84 26.62
N ARG A 280 7.51 21.53 26.93
CA ARG A 280 7.78 21.03 28.30
C ARG A 280 9.26 20.64 28.50
N LYS A 281 10.18 21.43 27.95
CA LYS A 281 11.62 21.38 28.28
C LYS A 281 12.04 22.70 28.88
#